data_AF-A0A8H6E4Z0-F1
#
_entry.id   AF-A0A8H6E4Z0-F1
#
_cell.length_a   1.000
_cell.length_b   1.000
_cell.length_c   1.000
_cell.angle_alpha   90.00
_cell.angle_beta   90.00
_cell.angle_gamma   90.00
#
_symmetry.space_group_name_H-M   'P 1'
#
loop_
_entity.id
_entity.type
_entity.pdbx_description
1 polymer ?
#
loop_
_entity_poly.entity_id
_entity_poly.type
_entity_poly.pdbx_seq_one_letter_code
_entity_poly.pdbx_strand_id
1 'polypeptide(L)'
;MQDNDRAPNRGAVVLMTRATGSLGSRIVQKLAENPSVAQVVCVNRESISVSALKRQQDAFQERNIMLKPAARAKLRVLATDTAKP
;
A
#
# COMPACT_ATOMS: atom_id res chain seq x y z
N MET A 1 15.61 15.30 33.53
CA MET A 1 14.30 14.63 33.57
C MET A 1 13.40 15.39 32.61
N GLN A 2 13.13 14.96 31.38
CA GLN A 2 12.74 13.61 30.94
C GLN A 2 13.60 13.10 29.78
N ASP A 3 14.13 11.90 29.93
CA ASP A 3 14.60 11.06 28.84
C ASP A 3 13.38 10.65 28.01
N ASN A 4 13.33 11.05 26.74
CA ASN A 4 12.33 10.56 25.81
C ASN A 4 12.97 9.45 25.00
N ASP A 5 12.91 8.23 25.53
CA ASP A 5 13.18 6.96 24.84
C ASP A 5 12.22 6.77 23.67
N ARG A 6 12.34 7.62 22.64
CA ARG A 6 11.60 7.45 21.40
C ARG A 6 12.25 6.28 20.69
N ALA A 7 11.57 5.13 20.71
CA ALA A 7 11.93 3.97 19.90
C ALA A 7 12.38 4.43 18.50
N PRO A 8 13.40 3.76 17.89
CA PRO A 8 13.96 4.19 16.62
C PRO A 8 12.83 4.45 15.64
N ASN A 9 12.87 5.59 14.94
CA ASN A 9 11.82 6.01 14.03
C ASN A 9 11.76 5.05 12.83
N ARG A 10 11.05 3.93 12.98
CA ARG A 10 10.96 2.83 11.99
C ARG A 10 10.08 3.18 10.78
N GLY A 11 9.59 4.42 10.69
CA GLY A 11 8.65 4.87 9.67
C GLY A 11 7.24 4.29 9.88
N ALA A 12 6.24 4.95 9.30
CA ALA A 12 4.85 4.53 9.39
C ALA A 12 4.58 3.30 8.51
N VAL A 13 3.75 2.37 9.01
CA VAL A 13 3.16 1.29 8.21
C VAL A 13 1.69 1.62 8.00
N VAL A 14 1.26 1.74 6.76
CA VAL A 14 -0.11 2.14 6.43
C VAL A 14 -0.86 0.99 5.78
N LEU A 15 -1.96 0.58 6.39
CA LEU A 15 -2.91 -0.37 5.80
C LEU A 15 -3.91 0.39 4.96
N MET A 16 -4.14 -0.05 3.73
CA MET A 16 -5.07 0.59 2.82
C MET A 16 -6.06 -0.40 2.23
N THR A 17 -7.34 -0.19 2.54
CA THR A 17 -8.47 -0.85 1.90
C THR A 17 -8.85 -0.14 0.60
N ARG A 18 -9.38 -0.87 -0.39
CA ARG A 18 -9.78 -0.33 -1.71
C ARG A 18 -8.64 0.38 -2.46
N ALA A 19 -7.43 -0.18 -2.36
CA ALA A 19 -6.22 0.32 -3.01
C ALA A 19 -6.26 0.35 -4.55
N THR A 20 -7.19 -0.39 -5.17
CA THR A 20 -7.43 -0.42 -6.62
C THR A 20 -8.41 0.65 -7.11
N GLY A 21 -9.07 1.39 -6.22
CA GLY A 21 -10.01 2.45 -6.58
C GLY A 21 -9.31 3.68 -7.19
N SER A 22 -10.08 4.60 -7.79
CA SER A 22 -9.54 5.80 -8.44
C SER A 22 -8.81 6.76 -7.50
N LEU A 23 -9.38 7.01 -6.32
CA LEU A 23 -8.69 7.75 -5.27
C LEU A 23 -7.62 6.87 -4.60
N GLY A 24 -7.97 5.60 -4.37
CA GLY A 24 -7.13 4.68 -3.61
C GLY A 24 -5.74 4.50 -4.22
N SER A 25 -5.69 4.30 -5.53
CA SER A 25 -4.44 4.09 -6.26
C SER A 25 -3.49 5.29 -6.15
N ARG A 26 -4.03 6.51 -6.17
CA ARG A 26 -3.26 7.76 -6.03
C ARG A 26 -2.76 7.96 -4.60
N ILE A 27 -3.57 7.60 -3.59
CA ILE A 27 -3.13 7.65 -2.20
C ILE A 27 -1.99 6.66 -1.97
N VAL A 28 -2.10 5.43 -2.47
CA VAL A 28 -1.01 4.43 -2.37
C VAL A 28 0.28 4.98 -2.99
N GLN A 29 0.20 5.62 -4.16
CA GLN A 29 1.35 6.27 -4.77
C GLN A 29 1.99 7.29 -3.83
N LYS A 30 1.20 8.23 -3.31
CA LYS A 30 1.71 9.29 -2.41
C LYS A 30 2.29 8.73 -1.12
N LEU A 31 1.69 7.68 -0.56
CA LEU A 31 2.21 7.01 0.62
C LEU A 31 3.52 6.27 0.34
N ALA A 32 3.63 5.56 -0.78
CA ALA A 32 4.84 4.84 -1.16
C ALA A 32 6.02 5.78 -1.44
N GLU A 33 5.74 6.95 -2.02
CA GLU A 33 6.74 8.00 -2.30
C GLU A 33 7.15 8.77 -1.03
N ASN A 34 6.37 8.70 0.05
CA ASN A 34 6.66 9.43 1.30
C ASN A 34 7.84 8.77 2.06
N PRO A 35 8.91 9.52 2.37
CA PRO A 35 10.07 8.99 3.09
C PRO A 35 9.75 8.57 4.53
N SER A 36 8.75 9.18 5.17
CA SER A 36 8.32 8.81 6.53
C SER A 36 7.48 7.53 6.59
N VAL A 37 7.06 7.00 5.43
CA VAL A 37 6.32 5.72 5.33
C VAL A 37 7.31 4.61 5.00
N ALA A 38 7.35 3.58 5.83
CA ALA A 38 8.17 2.40 5.64
C ALA A 38 7.49 1.37 4.74
N GLN A 39 6.17 1.20 4.87
CA GLN A 39 5.43 0.17 4.12
C GLN A 39 3.99 0.61 3.88
N VAL A 40 3.44 0.24 2.72
CA VAL A 40 2.01 0.39 2.40
C VAL A 40 1.45 -0.99 2.09
N VAL A 41 0.48 -1.42 2.90
CA VAL A 41 -0.18 -2.71 2.77
C VAL A 41 -1.51 -2.52 2.04
N CYS A 42 -1.58 -2.92 0.79
CA CYS A 42 -2.78 -2.85 -0.04
C CYS A 42 -3.62 -4.11 0.15
N VAL A 43 -4.82 -3.93 0.70
CA VAL A 43 -5.78 -5.02 0.92
C VAL A 43 -6.80 -5.02 -0.20
N ASN A 44 -6.74 -6.05 -1.04
CA ASN A 44 -7.60 -6.24 -2.19
C ASN A 44 -8.56 -7.40 -1.97
N ARG A 45 -9.78 -7.26 -2.51
CA ARG A 45 -10.80 -8.31 -2.43
C ARG A 45 -10.30 -9.57 -3.15
N GLU A 46 -10.46 -10.72 -2.50
CA GLU A 46 -10.23 -12.01 -3.13
C GLU A 46 -10.99 -12.13 -4.45
N SER A 47 -10.33 -12.74 -5.44
CA SER A 47 -10.87 -13.02 -6.75
C SER A 47 -10.35 -14.37 -7.21
N ILE A 48 -11.25 -15.17 -7.78
CA ILE A 48 -10.94 -16.52 -8.28
C ILE A 48 -10.08 -16.45 -9.53
N SER A 49 -10.29 -15.42 -10.37
CA SER A 49 -9.70 -15.34 -11.72
C SER A 49 -8.46 -14.46 -11.82
N VAL A 50 -8.25 -13.53 -10.88
CA VAL A 50 -7.17 -12.53 -10.97
C VAL A 50 -6.51 -12.34 -9.61
N SER A 51 -5.19 -12.47 -9.55
CA SER A 51 -4.44 -12.25 -8.32
C SER A 51 -4.56 -10.81 -7.83
N ALA A 52 -4.55 -10.62 -6.51
CA ALA A 52 -4.60 -9.29 -5.89
C ALA A 52 -3.47 -8.37 -6.38
N LEU A 53 -2.28 -8.93 -6.62
CA LEU A 53 -1.14 -8.22 -7.18
C LEU A 53 -1.42 -7.72 -8.60
N LYS A 54 -1.94 -8.59 -9.48
CA LYS A 54 -2.27 -8.22 -10.85
C LYS A 54 -3.34 -7.12 -10.88
N ARG A 55 -4.40 -7.24 -10.07
CA ARG A 55 -5.42 -6.17 -9.95
C ARG A 55 -4.84 -4.83 -9.50
N GLN A 56 -3.86 -4.84 -8.58
CA GLN A 56 -3.19 -3.63 -8.13
C GLN A 56 -2.35 -3.00 -9.25
N GLN A 57 -1.64 -3.83 -10.01
CA GLN A 57 -0.82 -3.39 -11.14
C GLN A 57 -1.68 -2.83 -12.27
N ASP A 58 -2.75 -3.53 -12.64
CA ASP A 58 -3.70 -3.09 -13.67
C ASP A 58 -4.31 -1.75 -13.26
N ALA A 59 -4.73 -1.59 -11.99
CA ALA A 59 -5.28 -0.34 -11.50
C ALA A 59 -4.29 0.83 -11.58
N PHE A 60 -2.99 0.58 -11.33
CA PHE A 60 -1.95 1.59 -11.51
C PHE A 60 -1.71 1.92 -12.97
N GLN A 61 -1.64 0.91 -13.84
CA GLN A 61 -1.41 1.08 -15.27
C GLN A 61 -2.55 1.87 -15.93
N GLU A 62 -3.81 1.51 -15.66
CA GLU A 62 -5.00 2.25 -16.12
C GLU A 62 -4.99 3.74 -15.73
N ARG A 63 -4.31 4.09 -14.63
CA ARG A 63 -4.25 5.44 -14.07
C ARG A 63 -2.92 6.14 -14.32
N ASN A 64 -2.06 5.55 -15.16
CA ASN A 64 -0.71 6.06 -15.47
C ASN A 64 0.17 6.28 -14.22
N ILE A 65 0.03 5.41 -13.21
CA ILE A 65 0.81 5.46 -11.98
C ILE A 65 2.05 4.56 -12.17
N MET A 66 3.23 5.19 -12.18
CA MET A 66 4.52 4.49 -12.24
C MET A 66 5.32 4.78 -10.98
N LEU A 67 5.59 3.73 -10.19
CA LEU A 67 6.40 3.85 -8.98
C LEU A 67 7.86 3.60 -9.27
N LYS A 68 8.73 4.44 -8.71
CA LYS A 68 10.18 4.18 -8.66
C LYS A 68 10.43 2.85 -7.92
N PRO A 69 11.51 2.10 -8.25
CA PRO A 69 11.79 0.81 -7.63
C PRO A 69 11.79 0.85 -6.09
N ALA A 70 12.36 1.91 -5.49
CA ALA A 70 12.37 2.09 -4.03
C ALA A 70 10.96 2.27 -3.43
N ALA A 71 10.06 3.01 -4.09
CA ALA A 71 8.69 3.18 -3.64
C ALA A 71 7.88 1.89 -3.84
N ARG A 72 8.10 1.18 -4.96
CA ARG A 72 7.47 -0.12 -5.23
C ARG A 72 7.86 -1.17 -4.20
N ALA A 73 9.11 -1.18 -3.73
CA ALA A 73 9.58 -2.11 -2.69
C ALA A 73 8.86 -1.95 -1.35
N LYS A 74 8.24 -0.79 -1.08
CA LYS A 74 7.43 -0.56 0.13
C LYS A 74 6.02 -1.15 0.04
N LEU A 75 5.58 -1.57 -1.15
CA LEU A 75 4.22 -2.09 -1.33
C LEU A 75 4.14 -3.57 -0.97
N ARG A 76 3.15 -3.90 -0.14
CA ARG A 76 2.75 -5.28 0.11
C ARG A 76 1.29 -5.45 -0.27
N VAL A 77 1.01 -6.33 -1.21
CA VAL A 77 -0.36 -6.57 -1.68
C VAL A 77 -0.88 -7.88 -1.09
N LEU A 78 -2.03 -7.81 -0.43
CA LEU A 78 -2.68 -8.96 0.20
C LEU A 78 -4.07 -9.16 -0.43
N ALA A 79 -4.44 -10.41 -0.63
CA ALA A 79 -5.81 -10.81 -0.95
C ALA A 79 -6.53 -11.14 0.36
N THR A 80 -7.74 -10.62 0.55
CA THR A 80 -8.61 -11.02 1.65
C THR A 80 -10.07 -10.78 1.31
N ASP A 81 -10.97 -11.43 2.03
CA ASP A 81 -12.37 -11.02 2.12
C ASP A 81 -12.55 -10.18 3.38
N THR A 82 -12.63 -8.86 3.23
CA THR A 82 -12.80 -7.93 4.37
C THR A 82 -14.15 -8.08 5.08
N ALA A 83 -15.05 -8.93 4.59
CA ALA A 83 -16.29 -9.28 5.27
C ALA A 83 -16.14 -10.47 6.24
N LYS A 84 -15.02 -11.21 6.18
CA LYS A 84 -14.74 -12.35 7.05
C LYS A 84 -13.77 -11.94 8.18
N PRO A 85 -13.96 -12.46 9.41
CA PRO A 85 -13.05 -12.21 10.53
C PRO A 85 -11.68 -12.84 10.34
#